data_AF-A0A5P1D8H3-F1
#
_entry.id   AF-A0A5P1D8H3-F1
#
_cell.length_a   1.000
_cell.length_b   1.000
_cell.length_c   1.000
_cell.angle_alpha   90.00
_cell.angle_beta   90.00
_cell.angle_gamma   90.00
#
_symmetry.space_group_name_H-M   'P 1'
#
loop_
_entity.id
_entity.type
_entity.pdbx_description
1 polymer ?
#
loop_
_entity_poly.entity_id
_entity_poly.type
_entity_poly.pdbx_seq_one_letter_code
_entity_poly.pdbx_strand_id
1 'polypeptide(L)'
;MKIVSLSTLAGASLMLVVGGACAEQYLPEIASKAPYKKAYAEMLSHPTWVSKAQGTASPVEKVSAEGKSFTVGHMCKPHDCADNQLIVVFNADGTKSWGLLATRPADGEAFSKQLLGNPDSVVQGLLNKSFSDNNPED
;
A
#
# COMPACT_ATOMS: atom_id res chain seq x y z
N MET A 1 15.68 -65.59 -30.83
CA MET A 1 16.30 -64.85 -31.95
C MET A 1 15.33 -63.77 -32.41
N LYS A 2 15.83 -62.53 -32.56
CA LYS A 2 15.21 -61.34 -33.21
C LYS A 2 14.03 -60.62 -32.52
N ILE A 3 14.43 -59.81 -31.54
CA ILE A 3 14.19 -58.36 -31.39
C ILE A 3 13.31 -57.71 -32.49
N VAL A 4 12.20 -57.09 -32.09
CA VAL A 4 11.50 -56.06 -32.87
C VAL A 4 11.39 -54.81 -32.00
N SER A 5 12.15 -53.78 -32.38
CA SER A 5 12.17 -52.48 -31.72
C SER A 5 10.87 -51.73 -31.94
N LEU A 6 10.25 -51.26 -30.85
CA LEU A 6 9.11 -50.36 -30.84
C LEU A 6 9.64 -48.95 -30.57
N SER A 7 9.72 -48.12 -31.62
CA SER A 7 10.14 -46.72 -31.53
C SER A 7 9.01 -45.87 -30.93
N THR A 8 9.13 -45.51 -29.66
CA THR A 8 8.31 -44.48 -29.01
C THR A 8 8.87 -43.09 -29.33
N LEU A 9 8.19 -42.35 -30.21
CA LEU A 9 8.38 -40.92 -30.40
C LEU A 9 7.86 -40.19 -29.16
N ALA A 10 8.75 -39.83 -28.24
CA ALA A 10 8.46 -38.95 -27.12
C ALA A 10 8.34 -37.50 -27.64
N GLY A 11 7.12 -37.02 -27.83
CA GLY A 11 6.84 -35.60 -28.09
C GLY A 11 7.10 -34.78 -26.82
N ALA A 12 8.17 -33.98 -26.82
CA ALA A 12 8.46 -33.03 -25.76
C ALA A 12 7.54 -31.80 -25.89
N SER A 13 6.47 -31.76 -25.10
CA SER A 13 5.64 -30.55 -24.94
C SER A 13 6.41 -29.50 -24.14
N LEU A 14 6.80 -28.41 -24.80
CA LEU A 14 7.40 -27.24 -24.19
C LEU A 14 6.30 -26.45 -23.44
N MET A 15 6.19 -26.61 -22.12
CA MET A 15 5.30 -25.77 -21.31
C MET A 15 5.97 -24.41 -21.06
N LEU A 16 5.46 -23.37 -21.72
CA LEU A 16 5.81 -21.98 -21.41
C LEU A 16 5.15 -21.59 -20.09
N VAL A 17 5.93 -21.51 -19.02
CA VAL A 17 5.50 -20.93 -17.74
C VAL A 17 5.51 -19.41 -17.89
N VAL A 18 4.33 -18.81 -18.09
CA VAL A 18 4.19 -17.34 -18.04
C VAL A 18 4.21 -16.94 -16.56
N GLY A 19 5.38 -16.57 -16.06
CA GLY A 19 5.51 -15.91 -14.76
C GLY A 19 4.91 -14.50 -14.86
N GLY A 20 3.68 -14.34 -14.39
CA GLY A 20 3.08 -13.01 -14.23
C GLY A 20 3.78 -12.26 -13.11
N ALA A 21 4.55 -11.22 -13.45
CA ALA A 21 5.02 -10.27 -12.45
C ALA A 21 3.78 -9.55 -11.87
N CYS A 22 3.51 -9.73 -10.57
CA CYS A 22 2.53 -8.90 -9.88
C CYS A 22 3.06 -7.47 -9.90
N ALA A 23 2.41 -6.59 -10.66
CA ALA A 23 2.75 -5.18 -10.66
C ALA A 23 2.57 -4.62 -9.24
N GLU A 24 3.58 -3.90 -8.75
CA GLU A 24 3.47 -3.12 -7.52
C GLU A 24 2.33 -2.12 -7.65
N GLN A 25 1.59 -1.92 -6.56
CA GLN A 25 0.48 -0.96 -6.51
C GLN A 25 0.86 0.16 -5.56
N TYR A 26 0.43 1.39 -5.85
CA TYR A 26 0.76 2.56 -5.04
C TYR A 26 -0.49 3.24 -4.49
N LEU A 27 -0.39 3.91 -3.34
CA LEU A 27 -1.51 4.57 -2.69
C LEU A 27 -2.27 5.55 -3.62
N PRO A 28 -1.61 6.48 -4.35
CA PRO A 28 -2.25 7.33 -5.35
C PRO A 28 -3.13 6.58 -6.35
N GLU A 29 -2.66 5.42 -6.81
CA GLU A 29 -3.33 4.65 -7.84
C GLU A 29 -4.55 3.91 -7.29
N ILE A 30 -4.38 3.21 -6.17
CA ILE A 30 -5.47 2.40 -5.61
C ILE A 30 -6.57 3.29 -5.03
N ALA A 31 -6.23 4.44 -4.46
CA ALA A 31 -7.18 5.42 -3.91
C ALA A 31 -8.14 5.98 -4.98
N SER A 32 -7.79 5.88 -6.26
CA SER A 32 -8.65 6.33 -7.37
C SER A 32 -9.58 5.24 -7.92
N LYS A 33 -9.41 3.98 -7.50
CA LYS A 33 -10.05 2.79 -8.08
C LYS A 33 -10.92 2.06 -7.07
N ALA A 34 -11.90 1.29 -7.56
CA ALA A 34 -12.60 0.33 -6.71
C ALA A 34 -11.62 -0.75 -6.23
N PRO A 35 -11.79 -1.29 -5.00
CA PRO A 35 -12.83 -0.93 -4.02
C PRO A 35 -12.53 0.34 -3.19
N TYR A 36 -11.29 0.83 -3.20
CA TYR A 36 -10.77 1.82 -2.25
C TYR A 36 -11.32 3.25 -2.41
N LYS A 37 -11.73 3.64 -3.62
CA LYS A 37 -12.07 5.03 -3.96
C LYS A 37 -13.06 5.68 -2.99
N LYS A 38 -14.14 4.96 -2.66
CA LYS A 38 -15.18 5.48 -1.77
C LYS A 38 -14.64 5.64 -0.35
N ALA A 39 -13.98 4.61 0.16
CA ALA A 39 -13.41 4.60 1.51
C ALA A 39 -12.38 5.72 1.71
N TYR A 40 -11.53 5.96 0.71
CA TYR A 40 -10.52 7.02 0.73
C TYR A 40 -11.16 8.42 0.74
N ALA A 41 -12.19 8.63 -0.09
CA ALA A 41 -12.91 9.91 -0.15
C ALA A 41 -13.65 10.24 1.16
N GLU A 42 -14.20 9.23 1.85
CA GLU A 42 -14.90 9.42 3.14
C GLU A 42 -13.95 9.71 4.31
N MET A 43 -12.69 9.32 4.21
CA MET A 43 -11.68 9.53 5.24
C MET A 43 -11.12 10.96 5.30
N LEU A 44 -11.09 11.69 4.17
CA LEU A 44 -10.25 12.87 3.99
C LEU A 44 -11.01 14.11 3.52
N SER A 45 -10.51 15.29 3.89
CA SER A 45 -11.00 16.55 3.28
C SER A 45 -9.94 17.62 2.99
N HIS A 46 -8.73 17.61 3.57
CA HIS A 46 -7.65 18.56 3.21
C HIS A 46 -6.26 18.01 3.62
N PRO A 47 -5.15 18.58 3.10
CA PRO A 47 -5.01 19.53 1.98
C PRO A 47 -5.21 18.89 0.59
N THR A 48 -5.10 19.66 -0.50
CA THR A 48 -5.41 19.20 -1.87
C THR A 48 -4.59 17.99 -2.34
N TRP A 49 -3.31 17.90 -1.97
CA TRP A 49 -2.48 16.74 -2.34
C TRP A 49 -2.98 15.45 -1.67
N VAL A 50 -3.52 15.56 -0.45
CA VAL A 50 -4.19 14.48 0.27
C VAL A 50 -5.54 14.15 -0.36
N SER A 51 -6.43 15.12 -0.54
CA SER A 51 -7.80 14.86 -1.05
C SER A 51 -7.83 14.34 -2.48
N LYS A 52 -6.82 14.65 -3.30
CA LYS A 52 -6.68 14.14 -4.67
C LYS A 52 -5.79 12.91 -4.79
N ALA A 53 -5.26 12.38 -3.69
CA ALA A 53 -4.29 11.28 -3.70
C ALA A 53 -3.09 11.54 -4.64
N GLN A 54 -2.54 12.76 -4.62
CA GLN A 54 -1.42 13.17 -5.46
C GLN A 54 -0.16 13.27 -4.61
N GLY A 55 0.55 12.15 -4.47
CA GLY A 55 1.78 12.08 -3.69
C GLY A 55 2.84 11.21 -4.36
N THR A 56 4.09 11.41 -3.95
CA THR A 56 5.18 10.45 -4.19
C THR A 56 4.98 9.30 -3.20
N ALA A 57 4.99 8.05 -3.68
CA ALA A 57 4.57 6.90 -2.88
C ALA A 57 5.52 5.73 -3.02
N SER A 58 5.64 4.94 -1.94
CA SER A 58 6.16 3.59 -1.96
C SER A 58 5.06 2.57 -2.30
N PRO A 59 5.41 1.33 -2.69
CA PRO A 59 4.42 0.28 -2.90
C PRO A 59 3.56 0.03 -1.65
N VAL A 60 2.29 -0.31 -1.85
CA VAL A 60 1.40 -0.68 -0.74
C VAL A 60 1.74 -2.07 -0.21
N GLU A 61 1.58 -2.24 1.09
CA GLU A 61 1.86 -3.49 1.79
C GLU A 61 0.56 -4.19 2.20
N LYS A 62 0.56 -5.53 2.15
CA LYS A 62 -0.49 -6.34 2.75
C LYS A 62 -0.02 -6.83 4.10
N VAL A 63 -0.72 -6.43 5.16
CA VAL A 63 -0.32 -6.70 6.54
C VAL A 63 -1.45 -7.44 7.26
N SER A 64 -1.09 -8.39 8.12
CA SER A 64 -2.03 -9.04 9.04
C SER A 64 -1.76 -8.61 10.48
N ALA A 65 -2.79 -8.20 11.20
CA ALA A 65 -2.73 -7.84 12.62
C ALA A 65 -4.02 -8.28 13.32
N GLU A 66 -3.91 -8.91 14.49
CA GLU A 66 -5.07 -9.40 15.26
C GLU A 66 -6.03 -10.28 14.43
N GLY A 67 -5.49 -11.14 13.55
CA GLY A 67 -6.28 -12.01 12.68
C GLY A 67 -7.03 -11.30 11.55
N LYS A 68 -6.84 -9.98 11.38
CA LYS A 68 -7.42 -9.18 10.28
C LYS A 68 -6.35 -8.83 9.26
N SER A 69 -6.74 -8.73 7.99
CA SER A 69 -5.85 -8.28 6.91
C SER A 69 -6.14 -6.85 6.51
N PHE A 70 -5.08 -6.13 6.16
CA PHE A 70 -5.08 -4.72 5.82
C PHE A 70 -4.23 -4.44 4.60
N THR A 71 -4.52 -3.33 3.93
CA THR A 71 -3.63 -2.72 2.94
C THR A 71 -3.08 -1.43 3.51
N VAL A 72 -1.76 -1.31 3.63
CA VAL A 72 -1.09 -0.12 4.18
C VAL A 72 -0.40 0.60 3.04
N GLY A 73 -0.68 1.89 2.87
CA GLY A 73 -0.06 2.72 1.87
C GLY A 73 0.56 3.95 2.49
N HIS A 74 1.71 4.36 1.96
CA HIS A 74 2.35 5.64 2.26
C HIS A 74 2.38 6.49 1.00
N MET A 75 2.21 7.80 1.19
CA MET A 75 2.65 8.78 0.22
C MET A 75 3.06 10.07 0.92
N CYS A 76 3.85 10.89 0.26
CA CYS A 76 4.24 12.20 0.73
C CYS A 76 3.96 13.27 -0.32
N LYS A 77 3.93 14.52 0.12
CA LYS A 77 3.71 15.67 -0.76
C LYS A 77 4.89 15.80 -1.75
N PRO A 78 4.64 15.93 -3.06
CA PRO A 78 5.70 16.11 -4.03
C PRO A 78 6.56 17.34 -3.70
N HIS A 79 7.88 17.18 -3.79
CA HIS A 79 8.90 18.20 -3.47
C HIS A 79 8.95 18.65 -2.00
N ASP A 80 8.19 18.01 -1.11
CA ASP A 80 8.04 18.38 0.30
C ASP A 80 7.82 17.11 1.13
N CYS A 81 8.57 16.06 0.79
CA CYS A 81 8.29 14.70 1.22
C CYS A 81 8.61 14.51 2.71
N ALA A 82 9.74 15.07 3.15
CA ALA A 82 10.20 14.96 4.52
C ALA A 82 9.15 15.53 5.50
N ASP A 83 8.53 16.65 5.16
CA ASP A 83 7.74 17.41 6.12
C ASP A 83 6.24 17.18 6.00
N ASN A 84 5.77 16.51 4.94
CA ASN A 84 4.35 16.30 4.66
C ASN A 84 4.08 14.88 4.17
N GLN A 85 3.59 14.02 5.07
CA GLN A 85 3.40 12.59 4.83
C GLN A 85 1.99 12.14 5.17
N LEU A 86 1.47 11.19 4.42
CA LEU A 86 0.20 10.54 4.66
C LEU A 86 0.39 9.02 4.66
N ILE A 87 -0.03 8.39 5.74
CA ILE A 87 -0.18 6.94 5.82
C ILE A 87 -1.67 6.63 5.78
N VAL A 88 -2.06 5.61 5.03
CA VAL A 88 -3.44 5.13 4.92
C VAL A 88 -3.48 3.62 5.15
N VAL A 89 -4.43 3.19 5.96
CA VAL A 89 -4.77 1.78 6.15
C VAL A 89 -6.16 1.55 5.59
N PHE A 90 -6.30 0.56 4.72
CA PHE A 90 -7.59 0.03 4.29
C PHE A 90 -7.84 -1.33 4.94
N ASN A 91 -9.10 -1.65 5.24
CA ASN A 91 -9.50 -3.00 5.60
C ASN A 91 -9.34 -3.98 4.41
N ALA A 92 -9.50 -5.28 4.67
CA ALA A 92 -9.23 -6.34 3.70
C ALA A 92 -9.94 -6.18 2.35
N ASP A 93 -11.20 -5.70 2.35
CA ASP A 93 -12.00 -5.51 1.15
C ASP A 93 -11.90 -4.08 0.55
N GLY A 94 -11.12 -3.19 1.18
CA GLY A 94 -10.93 -1.81 0.74
C GLY A 94 -12.12 -0.89 0.92
N THR A 95 -13.17 -1.30 1.62
CA THR A 95 -14.41 -0.51 1.80
C THR A 95 -14.37 0.44 2.99
N LYS A 96 -13.37 0.33 3.87
CA LYS A 96 -13.13 1.26 4.98
C LYS A 96 -11.66 1.68 5.01
N SER A 97 -11.39 2.94 5.32
CA SER A 97 -10.05 3.48 5.41
C SER A 97 -9.84 4.39 6.61
N TRP A 98 -8.59 4.48 7.05
CA TRP A 98 -8.12 5.35 8.13
C TRP A 98 -6.76 5.91 7.77
N GLY A 99 -6.44 7.08 8.31
CA GLY A 99 -5.25 7.80 7.91
C GLY A 99 -4.52 8.46 9.06
N LEU A 100 -3.23 8.71 8.82
CA LEU A 100 -2.37 9.55 9.64
C LEU A 100 -1.72 10.57 8.72
N LEU A 101 -2.14 11.83 8.85
CA LEU A 101 -1.50 12.96 8.20
C LEU A 101 -0.46 13.53 9.16
N ALA A 102 0.81 13.42 8.78
CA ALA A 102 1.94 13.96 9.53
C ALA A 102 2.48 15.20 8.81
N THR A 103 2.51 16.34 9.50
CA THR A 103 3.08 17.58 8.98
C THR A 103 4.02 18.21 9.99
N ARG A 104 5.09 18.85 9.52
CA ARG A 104 5.93 19.73 10.35
C ARG A 104 6.29 20.99 9.58
N PRO A 105 6.56 22.12 10.25
CA PRO A 105 7.16 23.27 9.60
C PRO A 105 8.62 22.96 9.21
N ALA A 106 9.15 23.66 8.21
CA ALA A 106 10.48 23.39 7.65
C ALA A 106 11.63 23.54 8.67
N ASP A 107 11.41 24.31 9.74
CA ASP A 107 12.33 24.55 10.85
C ASP A 107 11.94 23.77 12.12
N GLY A 108 10.91 22.93 12.04
CA GLY A 108 10.40 22.16 13.17
C GLY A 108 10.98 20.76 13.22
N GLU A 109 11.43 20.36 14.41
CA GLU A 109 11.92 19.00 14.66
C GLU A 109 10.78 17.97 14.70
N ALA A 110 9.60 18.36 15.22
CA ALA A 110 8.52 17.44 15.53
C ALA A 110 7.34 17.52 14.53
N PHE A 111 6.81 16.35 14.17
CA PHE A 111 5.56 16.24 13.40
C PHE A 111 4.33 16.48 14.28
N SER A 112 3.44 17.34 13.79
CA SER A 112 2.02 17.29 14.12
C SER A 112 1.38 16.09 13.41
N LYS A 113 0.64 15.25 14.15
CA LYS A 113 -0.01 14.05 13.61
C LYS A 113 -1.52 14.15 13.79
N GLN A 114 -2.25 14.05 12.69
CA GLN A 114 -3.71 14.02 12.69
C GLN A 114 -4.21 12.64 12.25
N LEU A 115 -5.00 11.99 13.11
CA LEU A 115 -5.71 10.76 12.78
C LEU A 115 -7.00 11.05 12.02
N LEU A 116 -7.31 10.21 11.04
CA LEU A 116 -8.40 10.38 10.08
C LEU A 116 -9.26 9.11 10.08
N GLY A 117 -10.58 9.28 10.03
CA GLY A 117 -11.53 8.15 10.00
C GLY A 117 -11.75 7.44 11.34
N ASN A 118 -11.28 7.99 12.46
CA ASN A 118 -11.42 7.44 13.83
C ASN A 118 -10.93 5.97 13.94
N PRO A 119 -9.61 5.72 13.80
CA PRO A 119 -9.06 4.38 13.89
C PRO A 119 -9.19 3.79 15.30
N ASP A 120 -9.34 2.47 15.38
CA ASP A 120 -9.15 1.73 16.63
C ASP A 120 -7.65 1.58 16.96
N SER A 121 -7.33 0.98 18.11
CA SER A 121 -5.94 0.82 18.55
C SER A 121 -5.08 -0.04 17.61
N VAL A 122 -5.67 -1.04 16.94
CA VAL A 122 -4.97 -1.90 15.99
C VAL A 122 -4.57 -1.09 14.76
N VAL A 123 -5.53 -0.38 14.17
CA VAL A 123 -5.28 0.45 12.99
C VAL A 123 -4.35 1.61 13.31
N GLN A 124 -4.49 2.24 14.48
CA GLN A 124 -3.56 3.27 14.93
C GLN A 124 -2.13 2.73 15.11
N GLY A 125 -1.97 1.49 15.57
CA GLY A 125 -0.68 0.80 15.63
C GLY A 125 -0.05 0.64 14.24
N LEU A 126 -0.83 0.21 13.25
CA LEU A 126 -0.36 0.09 11.86
C LEU A 126 0.03 1.45 11.25
N LEU A 127 -0.78 2.47 11.47
CA LEU A 127 -0.51 3.84 11.01
C LEU A 127 0.81 4.38 11.59
N ASN A 128 1.01 4.23 12.89
CA ASN A 128 2.23 4.67 13.57
C ASN A 128 3.45 3.87 13.14
N LYS A 129 3.33 2.55 13.02
CA LYS A 129 4.43 1.70 12.55
C LYS A 129 4.88 2.12 11.15
N SER A 130 3.95 2.24 10.21
CA SER A 130 4.30 2.65 8.84
C SER A 130 4.90 4.06 8.79
N PHE A 131 4.43 4.99 9.64
CA PHE A 131 5.08 6.29 9.78
C PHE A 131 6.53 6.15 10.26
N SER A 132 6.79 5.37 11.32
CA SER A 132 8.14 5.17 11.87
C SER A 132 9.06 4.44 10.88
N ASP A 133 8.56 3.47 10.13
CA ASP A 133 9.35 2.75 9.12
C ASP A 133 9.81 3.69 7.98
N ASN A 134 9.02 4.73 7.66
CA ASN A 134 9.37 5.77 6.68
C ASN A 134 10.18 6.94 7.29
N ASN A 135 10.38 6.95 8.60
CA ASN A 135 11.12 7.99 9.33
C ASN A 135 11.99 7.32 10.42
N PRO A 136 12.99 6.50 10.03
CA PRO A 136 13.86 5.84 10.99
C PRO A 136 14.66 6.87 11.79
N GLU A 137 14.88 6.56 13.07
CA GLU A 137 15.86 7.29 13.89
C GLU A 137 17.27 6.86 13.47
N ASP A 138 18.19 7.84 13.36
CA ASP A 138 19.62 7.61 13.06
C ASP A 138 20.37 6.98 14.25
#